data_AF-A0A973NPT2-F1
#
_entry.id   AF-A0A973NPT2-F1
#
_cell.length_a   1.000
_cell.length_b   1.000
_cell.length_c   1.000
_cell.angle_alpha   90.00
_cell.angle_beta   90.00
_cell.angle_gamma   90.00
#
_symmetry.space_group_name_H-M   'P 1'
#
loop_
_entity.id
_entity.type
_entity.pdbx_description
1 polymer ?
#
loop_
_entity_poly.entity_id
_entity_poly.type
_entity_poly.pdbx_seq_one_letter_code
_entity_poly.pdbx_strand_id
1 'polypeptide(L)'
;MTVLRLSALTAAAMVVPAASHAGETGRFLNAPAAAAAPAVKLAVQYELKLRLPEGHGLARLLLDAGIDREDAAAAAKLAAGHLGDGSGGCDVQVSIARAAGTGGFTLVRATLMTNAARTVIERRGPDLTIASDAPARKFPRLV
;
A
#
# COMPACT_ATOMS: atom_id res chain seq x y z
N MET A 1 38.35 -50.49 29.42
CA MET A 1 39.64 -49.85 29.07
C MET A 1 39.34 -48.73 28.08
N THR A 2 39.69 -47.45 28.21
CA THR A 2 40.48 -46.67 29.18
C THR A 2 40.29 -45.20 28.76
N VAL A 3 39.88 -44.33 29.70
CA VAL A 3 40.32 -42.93 29.93
C VAL A 3 40.01 -41.85 28.86
N LEU A 4 39.17 -40.83 29.12
CA LEU A 4 39.26 -39.61 29.98
C LEU A 4 40.02 -38.42 29.35
N ARG A 5 39.50 -37.21 29.66
CA ARG A 5 40.06 -35.83 29.61
C ARG A 5 39.60 -34.99 28.41
N LEU A 6 38.79 -33.93 28.54
CA LEU A 6 38.61 -32.84 29.53
C LEU A 6 39.79 -31.86 29.58
N SER A 7 39.55 -30.61 29.18
CA SER A 7 40.23 -29.33 29.56
C SER A 7 39.75 -28.22 28.59
N ALA A 8 39.41 -27.00 28.96
CA ALA A 8 39.33 -26.33 30.26
C ALA A 8 38.52 -25.02 30.11
N LEU A 9 37.76 -24.68 31.16
CA LEU A 9 37.37 -23.31 31.57
C LEU A 9 38.62 -22.40 31.61
N THR A 10 38.57 -21.06 31.53
CA THR A 10 38.30 -20.11 32.65
C THR A 10 38.67 -18.72 32.09
N ALA A 11 37.78 -17.73 31.96
CA ALA A 11 37.34 -16.67 32.89
C ALA A 11 38.35 -15.55 33.26
N ALA A 12 37.81 -14.32 33.29
CA ALA A 12 38.27 -13.09 33.99
C ALA A 12 39.43 -12.32 33.33
N ALA A 13 39.56 -10.97 33.38
CA ALA A 13 38.85 -9.90 34.07
C ALA A 13 39.10 -8.55 33.36
N MET A 14 38.16 -7.63 33.61
CA MET A 14 38.17 -6.16 33.55
C MET A 14 39.49 -5.40 33.33
N VAL A 15 39.46 -4.36 32.48
CA VAL A 15 39.96 -3.00 32.81
C VAL A 15 39.15 -1.96 32.02
N VAL A 16 38.51 -1.05 32.73
CA VAL A 16 38.03 0.25 32.24
C VAL A 16 39.13 1.29 32.49
N PRO A 17 39.35 2.23 31.57
CA PRO A 17 39.63 3.60 31.97
C PRO A 17 38.56 4.56 31.46
N ALA A 18 37.95 5.28 32.41
CA ALA A 18 37.18 6.49 32.18
C ALA A 18 38.08 7.71 32.47
N ALA A 19 37.99 8.73 31.61
CA ALA A 19 38.28 10.17 31.78
C ALA A 19 38.90 10.70 30.46
N SER A 20 38.16 11.37 29.58
CA SER A 20 37.58 12.72 29.66
C SER A 20 38.62 13.84 29.59
N HIS A 21 38.63 14.56 28.45
CA HIS A 21 38.85 16.01 28.20
C HIS A 21 39.17 16.14 26.70
N ALA A 22 38.74 17.09 25.88
CA ALA A 22 37.71 18.13 25.86
C ALA A 22 37.78 18.68 24.40
N GLY A 23 36.66 19.00 23.73
CA GLY A 23 36.71 19.74 22.46
C GLY A 23 35.70 19.32 21.39
N GLU A 24 34.49 19.85 21.51
CA GLU A 24 33.50 20.19 20.49
C GLU A 24 33.46 19.59 19.05
N THR A 25 32.22 19.20 18.72
CA THR A 25 31.51 19.36 17.42
C THR A 25 31.84 18.43 16.26
N GLY A 26 30.91 17.52 15.99
CA GLY A 26 30.86 16.78 14.73
C GLY A 26 30.01 15.51 14.81
N ARG A 27 28.70 15.64 15.04
CA ARG A 27 27.74 14.54 14.86
C ARG A 27 27.77 14.08 13.39
N PHE A 28 28.35 12.93 13.11
CA PHE A 28 27.97 12.12 11.95
C PHE A 28 27.90 10.66 12.35
N LEU A 29 26.73 10.28 12.88
CA LEU A 29 26.30 8.89 12.96
C LEU A 29 26.19 8.37 11.53
N ASN A 30 27.15 7.54 11.13
CA ASN A 30 27.13 6.79 9.89
C ASN A 30 26.09 5.67 10.02
N ALA A 31 24.82 6.01 9.85
CA ALA A 31 23.77 5.02 9.65
C ALA A 31 23.89 4.47 8.21
N PRO A 32 23.82 3.15 7.99
CA PRO A 32 23.84 2.62 6.63
C PRO A 32 22.64 3.20 5.89
N ALA A 33 22.92 3.98 4.85
CA ALA A 33 21.90 4.51 3.95
C ALA A 33 21.15 3.32 3.37
N ALA A 34 19.98 3.03 3.93
CA ALA A 34 19.01 2.16 3.29
C ALA A 34 18.78 2.76 1.90
N ALA A 35 19.20 2.04 0.86
CA ALA A 35 18.98 2.44 -0.52
C ALA A 35 17.47 2.63 -0.69
N ALA A 36 17.03 3.89 -0.66
CA ALA A 36 15.64 4.23 -0.88
C ALA A 36 15.28 3.71 -2.27
N ALA A 37 14.30 2.80 -2.33
CA ALA A 37 13.83 2.27 -3.60
C ALA A 37 13.52 3.44 -4.56
N PRO A 38 13.89 3.34 -5.85
CA PRO A 38 13.73 4.44 -6.78
C PRO A 38 12.27 4.91 -6.79
N ALA A 39 12.06 6.18 -6.49
CA ALA A 39 10.74 6.79 -6.50
C ALA A 39 10.16 6.64 -7.91
N VAL A 40 9.05 5.90 -8.02
CA VAL A 40 8.37 5.65 -9.28
C VAL A 40 7.98 7.00 -9.90
N LYS A 41 8.66 7.37 -10.98
CA LYS A 41 8.39 8.63 -11.68
C LYS A 41 7.09 8.47 -12.46
N LEU A 42 6.01 9.01 -11.90
CA LEU A 42 4.69 9.01 -12.53
C LEU A 42 4.80 9.69 -13.89
N ALA A 43 4.45 8.98 -14.96
CA ALA A 43 4.48 9.55 -16.30
C ALA A 43 3.16 10.27 -16.62
N VAL A 44 2.02 9.66 -16.28
CA VAL A 44 0.70 10.24 -16.50
C VAL A 44 -0.30 9.72 -15.47
N GLN A 45 -1.25 10.57 -15.04
CA GLN A 45 -2.41 10.19 -14.24
C GLN A 45 -3.70 10.51 -15.01
N TYR A 46 -4.62 9.55 -15.06
CA TYR A 46 -5.92 9.70 -15.70
C TYR A 46 -7.03 9.47 -14.69
N GLU A 47 -8.16 10.13 -14.90
CA GLU A 47 -9.40 9.88 -14.18
C GLU A 47 -10.49 9.46 -15.15
N LEU A 48 -11.12 8.32 -14.89
CA LEU A 48 -12.22 7.76 -15.66
C LEU A 48 -13.48 7.75 -14.81
N LYS A 49 -14.59 8.24 -15.36
CA LYS A 49 -15.92 8.15 -14.74
C LYS A 49 -16.78 7.23 -15.60
N LEU A 50 -17.19 6.11 -15.02
CA LEU A 50 -17.83 5.02 -15.73
C LEU A 50 -19.05 4.55 -14.96
N ARG A 51 -20.14 4.23 -15.66
CA ARG A 51 -21.27 3.50 -15.08
C ARG A 51 -20.95 2.02 -15.15
N LEU A 52 -20.95 1.31 -14.03
CA LEU A 52 -20.79 -0.14 -14.01
C LEU A 52 -22.14 -0.78 -14.32
N PRO A 53 -22.31 -1.48 -15.47
CA PRO A 53 -23.58 -2.10 -15.81
C PRO A 53 -23.98 -3.16 -14.80
N GLU A 54 -25.28 -3.42 -14.68
CA GLU A 54 -25.75 -4.56 -13.87
C GLU A 54 -25.18 -5.88 -14.41
N GLY A 55 -24.78 -6.78 -13.51
CA GLY A 55 -24.12 -8.04 -13.87
C GLY A 55 -22.68 -7.93 -14.39
N HIS A 56 -22.13 -6.71 -14.52
CA HIS A 56 -20.71 -6.53 -14.84
C HIS A 56 -19.89 -6.31 -13.57
N GLY A 57 -18.87 -7.14 -13.37
CA GLY A 57 -17.96 -7.03 -12.23
C GLY A 57 -16.93 -5.92 -12.42
N LEU A 58 -16.57 -5.23 -11.33
CA LEU A 58 -15.53 -4.19 -11.31
C LEU A 58 -14.22 -4.67 -11.97
N ALA A 59 -13.79 -5.91 -11.71
CA ALA A 59 -12.56 -6.46 -12.29
C ALA A 59 -12.56 -6.41 -13.83
N ARG A 60 -13.69 -6.74 -14.47
CA ARG A 60 -13.82 -6.74 -15.93
C ARG A 60 -13.64 -5.32 -16.48
N LEU A 61 -14.33 -4.34 -15.87
CA LEU A 61 -14.25 -2.94 -16.28
C LEU A 61 -12.83 -2.38 -16.13
N LEU A 62 -12.14 -2.73 -15.04
CA LEU A 62 -10.75 -2.29 -14.82
C LEU A 62 -9.79 -2.91 -15.86
N LEU A 63 -9.97 -4.19 -16.19
CA LEU A 63 -9.19 -4.85 -17.25
C LEU A 63 -9.44 -4.22 -18.62
N ASP A 64 -10.70 -3.90 -18.95
CA ASP A 64 -11.06 -3.23 -20.20
C ASP A 64 -10.46 -1.81 -20.27
N ALA A 65 -10.23 -1.17 -19.11
CA ALA A 65 -9.51 0.10 -19.01
C ALA A 65 -7.97 -0.05 -19.09
N GLY A 66 -7.45 -1.27 -19.27
CA GLY A 66 -6.02 -1.56 -19.39
C GLY A 66 -5.25 -1.56 -18.07
N ILE A 67 -5.96 -1.69 -16.94
CA ILE A 67 -5.36 -1.78 -15.60
C ILE A 67 -4.78 -3.17 -15.40
N ASP A 68 -3.65 -3.24 -14.67
CA ASP A 68 -2.99 -4.48 -14.35
C ASP A 68 -3.93 -5.48 -13.67
N ARG A 69 -3.78 -6.76 -14.03
CA ARG A 69 -4.71 -7.83 -13.62
C ARG A 69 -4.77 -8.03 -12.11
N GLU A 70 -3.65 -7.87 -11.42
CA GLU A 70 -3.56 -7.99 -9.96
C GLU A 70 -4.34 -6.88 -9.26
N ASP A 71 -4.17 -5.63 -9.73
CA ASP A 71 -4.90 -4.47 -9.24
C ASP A 71 -6.41 -4.62 -9.45
N ALA A 72 -6.81 -5.06 -10.65
CA ALA A 72 -8.21 -5.28 -10.99
C ALA A 72 -8.86 -6.34 -10.08
N ALA A 73 -8.16 -7.45 -9.83
CA ALA A 73 -8.64 -8.52 -8.95
C ALA A 73 -8.71 -8.07 -7.49
N ALA A 74 -7.69 -7.37 -6.99
CA ALA A 74 -7.64 -6.88 -5.62
C ALA A 74 -8.74 -5.83 -5.35
N ALA A 75 -8.91 -4.86 -6.25
CA ALA A 75 -9.97 -3.87 -6.14
C ALA A 75 -11.36 -4.52 -6.15
N ALA A 76 -11.59 -5.51 -7.02
CA ALA A 76 -12.87 -6.21 -7.08
C ALA A 76 -13.15 -7.02 -5.82
N LYS A 77 -12.14 -7.68 -5.25
CA LYS A 77 -12.27 -8.42 -3.98
C LYS A 77 -12.64 -7.49 -2.83
N LEU A 78 -11.99 -6.32 -2.74
CA LEU A 78 -12.30 -5.31 -1.73
C LEU A 78 -13.72 -4.75 -1.92
N ALA A 79 -14.12 -4.46 -3.15
CA ALA A 79 -15.46 -3.97 -3.46
C ALA A 79 -16.54 -5.00 -3.12
N ALA A 80 -16.36 -6.27 -3.49
CA ALA A 80 -17.33 -7.34 -3.21
C ALA A 80 -17.55 -7.55 -1.70
N GLY A 81 -16.50 -7.44 -0.89
CA GLY A 81 -16.60 -7.55 0.57
C GLY A 81 -17.43 -6.44 1.23
N HIS A 82 -17.64 -5.30 0.55
CA HIS A 82 -18.29 -4.11 1.13
C HIS A 82 -19.61 -3.74 0.46
N LEU A 83 -19.77 -4.01 -0.83
CA LEU A 83 -20.95 -3.63 -1.60
C LEU A 83 -21.89 -4.80 -1.95
N GLY A 84 -21.57 -6.01 -1.46
CA GLY A 84 -22.28 -7.24 -1.84
C GLY A 84 -21.83 -7.78 -3.20
N ASP A 85 -22.36 -8.95 -3.57
CA ASP A 85 -21.97 -9.73 -4.77
C ASP A 85 -22.09 -8.92 -6.07
N GLY A 86 -21.03 -8.19 -6.40
CA GLY A 86 -20.93 -7.45 -7.65
C GLY A 86 -21.72 -6.15 -7.61
N SER A 87 -20.99 -5.05 -7.51
CA SER A 87 -21.43 -3.66 -7.62
C SER A 87 -22.05 -3.29 -8.98
N GLY A 88 -22.85 -4.17 -9.59
CA GLY A 88 -23.61 -3.85 -10.79
C GLY A 88 -24.57 -2.70 -10.52
N GLY A 89 -24.67 -1.78 -11.47
CA GLY A 89 -25.55 -0.60 -11.36
C GLY A 89 -25.00 0.53 -10.49
N CYS A 90 -23.68 0.57 -10.22
CA CYS A 90 -23.05 1.67 -9.49
C CYS A 90 -22.27 2.62 -10.41
N ASP A 91 -22.05 3.86 -9.97
CA ASP A 91 -21.09 4.75 -10.61
C ASP A 91 -19.70 4.48 -10.06
N VAL A 92 -18.70 4.44 -10.94
CA VAL A 92 -17.31 4.19 -10.56
C VAL A 92 -16.44 5.32 -11.11
N GLN A 93 -15.66 5.94 -10.22
CA GLN A 93 -14.60 6.88 -10.58
C GLN A 93 -13.25 6.22 -10.32
N VAL A 94 -12.46 6.05 -11.37
CA VAL A 94 -11.17 5.35 -11.33
C VAL A 94 -10.05 6.33 -11.64
N SER A 95 -9.12 6.49 -10.72
CA SER A 95 -7.85 7.18 -10.97
C SER A 95 -6.76 6.14 -11.20
N ILE A 96 -6.12 6.23 -12.36
CA ILE A 96 -5.04 5.32 -12.78
C ILE A 96 -3.76 6.10 -13.03
N ALA A 97 -2.63 5.46 -12.81
CA ALA A 97 -1.32 6.00 -13.10
C ALA A 97 -0.56 5.08 -14.04
N ARG A 98 0.29 5.66 -14.87
CA ARG A 98 1.28 4.94 -15.65
C ARG A 98 2.66 5.38 -15.22
N ALA A 99 3.52 4.42 -14.89
CA ALA A 99 4.94 4.68 -14.65
C ALA A 99 5.69 4.78 -15.99
N ALA A 100 6.74 5.59 -16.04
CA ALA A 100 7.59 5.65 -17.22
C ALA A 100 8.23 4.28 -17.49
N GLY A 101 8.06 3.75 -18.71
CA GLY A 101 8.65 2.47 -19.12
C GLY A 101 7.82 1.22 -18.80
N THR A 102 6.63 1.34 -18.19
CA THR A 102 5.71 0.21 -17.99
C THR A 102 4.64 0.13 -19.08
N GLY A 103 4.25 -1.10 -19.43
CA GLY A 103 3.23 -1.39 -20.44
C GLY A 103 1.78 -1.27 -19.94
N GLY A 104 1.56 -1.21 -18.62
CA GLY A 104 0.24 -1.20 -17.99
C GLY A 104 -0.04 0.03 -17.13
N PHE A 105 -1.31 0.15 -16.74
CA PHE A 105 -1.78 1.15 -15.79
C PHE A 105 -1.94 0.53 -14.41
N THR A 106 -1.45 1.23 -13.39
CA THR A 106 -1.68 0.88 -11.99
C THR A 106 -2.88 1.66 -11.46
N LEU A 107 -3.69 1.00 -10.64
CA LEU A 107 -4.81 1.63 -9.98
C LEU A 107 -4.30 2.48 -8.81
N VAL A 108 -4.64 3.77 -8.79
CA VAL A 108 -4.33 4.67 -7.67
C VAL A 108 -5.53 4.77 -6.73
N ARG A 109 -6.73 4.92 -7.30
CA ARG A 109 -7.97 5.09 -6.54
C ARG A 109 -9.15 4.56 -7.34
N ALA A 110 -10.07 3.87 -6.68
CA ALA A 110 -11.39 3.57 -7.21
C ALA A 110 -12.43 4.03 -6.19
N THR A 111 -13.33 4.92 -6.59
CA THR A 111 -14.49 5.33 -5.80
C THR A 111 -15.72 4.68 -6.42
N LEU A 112 -16.37 3.81 -5.67
CA LEU A 112 -17.65 3.22 -6.03
C LEU A 112 -18.77 3.99 -5.32
N MET A 113 -19.77 4.38 -6.08
CA MET A 113 -20.92 5.15 -5.61
C MET A 113 -22.18 4.40 -5.95
N THR A 114 -22.91 4.00 -4.92
CA THR A 114 -24.27 3.48 -5.02
C THR A 114 -25.24 4.50 -4.39
N ASN A 115 -26.53 4.24 -4.53
CA ASN A 115 -27.56 5.03 -3.86
C ASN A 115 -27.50 4.93 -2.32
N ALA A 116 -26.86 3.89 -1.79
CA ALA A 116 -26.83 3.57 -0.37
C ALA A 116 -25.46 3.82 0.29
N ALA A 117 -24.38 3.74 -0.47
CA ALA A 117 -23.01 3.78 0.05
C ALA A 117 -22.02 4.36 -0.95
N ARG A 118 -20.95 4.94 -0.41
CA ARG A 118 -19.74 5.34 -1.11
C ARG A 118 -18.58 4.57 -0.51
N THR A 119 -17.92 3.77 -1.34
CA THR A 119 -16.72 3.01 -0.98
C THR A 119 -15.54 3.56 -1.76
N VAL A 120 -14.45 3.85 -1.07
CA VAL A 120 -13.23 4.40 -1.65
C VAL A 120 -12.09 3.41 -1.41
N ILE A 121 -11.57 2.87 -2.49
CA ILE A 121 -10.39 2.00 -2.53
C ILE A 121 -9.22 2.86 -3.00
N GLU A 122 -8.12 2.87 -2.26
CA GLU A 122 -6.91 3.64 -2.56
C GLU A 122 -5.67 2.79 -2.41
N ARG A 123 -4.69 3.09 -3.27
CA ARG A 123 -3.35 2.52 -3.18
C ARG A 123 -2.60 3.12 -2.01
N ARG A 124 -2.06 2.25 -1.15
CA ARG A 124 -1.16 2.59 -0.04
C ARG A 124 0.11 1.78 -0.19
N GLY A 125 1.11 2.35 -0.86
CA GLY A 125 2.32 1.63 -1.22
C GLY A 125 2.06 0.56 -2.28
N PRO A 126 2.48 -0.70 -2.07
CA PRO A 126 2.25 -1.77 -3.04
C PRO A 126 0.81 -2.30 -3.03
N ASP A 127 0.04 -2.04 -1.97
CA ASP A 127 -1.27 -2.65 -1.75
C ASP A 127 -2.43 -1.69 -2.03
N LEU A 128 -3.59 -2.26 -2.35
CA LEU A 128 -4.87 -1.56 -2.39
C LEU A 128 -5.62 -1.78 -1.07
N THR A 129 -6.23 -0.73 -0.55
CA THR A 129 -6.95 -0.75 0.73
C THR A 129 -8.21 0.09 0.65
N ILE A 130 -9.20 -0.20 1.50
CA ILE A 130 -10.39 0.65 1.63
C ILE A 130 -10.03 1.83 2.51
N ALA A 131 -9.98 3.02 1.92
CA ALA A 131 -9.68 4.26 2.61
C ALA A 131 -10.91 4.84 3.32
N SER A 132 -12.10 4.63 2.77
CA SER A 132 -13.35 5.09 3.36
C SER A 132 -14.50 4.22 2.89
N ASP A 133 -15.41 3.91 3.81
CA ASP A 133 -16.70 3.32 3.51
C ASP A 133 -17.75 4.12 4.29
N ALA A 134 -18.63 4.81 3.58
CA ALA A 134 -19.61 5.70 4.19
C ALA A 134 -20.98 5.48 3.54
N PRO A 135 -22.08 5.49 4.31
CA PRO A 135 -23.41 5.50 3.72
C PRO A 135 -23.57 6.77 2.87
N ALA A 136 -24.25 6.65 1.74
CA ALA A 136 -24.61 7.76 0.87
C ALA A 136 -25.46 8.73 1.70
N ARG A 137 -24.87 9.86 2.12
CA ARG A 137 -25.55 10.81 3.01
C ARG A 137 -26.69 11.48 2.24
N LYS A 138 -27.92 11.06 2.53
CA LYS A 138 -29.14 11.66 1.97
C LYS A 138 -29.52 13.00 2.63
N PHE A 139 -28.90 13.37 3.76
CA PHE A 139 -29.20 14.62 4.47
C PHE A 139 -27.94 15.27 5.06
N PRO A 140 -27.71 16.58 4.87
CA PRO A 140 -26.71 17.31 5.64
C PRO A 140 -27.17 17.41 7.10
N ARG A 141 -26.27 17.15 8.06
CA ARG A 141 -26.54 17.47 9.47
C ARG A 141 -26.52 19.00 9.59
N LEU A 142 -27.69 19.58 9.84
CA LEU A 142 -27.80 20.93 10.37
C LEU A 142 -27.24 20.92 11.79
N VAL A 143 -26.15 21.65 11.99
CA VAL A 143 -25.63 22.09 13.30
C VAL A 143 -26.24 23.42 13.65
#